data_AF-A0A6G1FVR4-F1
#
_entry.id   AF-A0A6G1FVR4-F1
#
_cell.length_a   1.000
_cell.length_b   1.000
_cell.length_c   1.000
_cell.angle_alpha   90.00
_cell.angle_beta   90.00
_cell.angle_gamma   90.00
#
_symmetry.space_group_name_H-M   'P 1'
#
loop_
_entity.id
_entity.type
_entity.pdbx_description
1 polymer ?
#
loop_
_entity_poly.entity_id
_entity_poly.type
_entity_poly.pdbx_seq_one_letter_code
_entity_poly.pdbx_strand_id
1 'polypeptide(L)'
;MAINPILPLRGIQTVTAIVVLGLTGYVSNWWLGYWHAMAPTQINFLIFCSIWSNVALVYLILAPAKFPAAAHKYAILAVESVTMLFWFAGFVALAVFLGNRVCLGHVCSVAKGATGVAAVSWALFAATTVMAALHCWRTSRHDPNNGPHQRMQEV
;
A
#
# COMPACT_ATOMS: atom_id res chain seq x y z
N MET A 1 5.23 17.04 23.53
CA MET A 1 4.79 15.79 22.90
C MET A 1 5.16 15.86 21.42
N ALA A 2 6.25 15.22 21.01
CA ALA A 2 6.59 15.17 19.59
C ALA A 2 5.54 14.32 18.88
N ILE A 3 4.71 14.92 18.04
CA ILE A 3 3.81 14.16 17.16
C ILE A 3 4.72 13.35 16.26
N ASN A 4 4.74 12.02 16.44
CA ASN A 4 5.44 11.13 15.53
C ASN A 4 4.78 11.26 14.16
N PRO A 5 5.44 11.85 13.14
CA PRO A 5 4.83 12.16 11.85
C PRO A 5 4.36 10.91 11.10
N ILE A 6 4.80 9.73 11.53
CA ILE A 6 4.36 8.43 11.01
C ILE A 6 2.88 8.14 11.29
N LEU A 7 2.34 8.56 12.44
CA LEU A 7 0.98 8.22 12.86
C LEU A 7 -0.11 8.91 12.00
N PRO A 8 -0.06 10.23 11.74
CA PRO A 8 -1.02 10.86 10.83
C PRO A 8 -0.90 10.32 9.40
N LEU A 9 0.31 9.98 8.95
CA LEU A 9 0.52 9.41 7.62
C LEU A 9 -0.17 8.05 7.46
N ARG A 10 -0.10 7.19 8.50
CA ARG A 10 -0.85 5.93 8.56
C ARG A 10 -2.36 6.17 8.51
N GLY A 11 -2.85 7.18 9.25
CA GLY A 11 -4.26 7.57 9.22
C GLY A 11 -4.73 7.94 7.81
N ILE A 12 -3.96 8.75 7.08
CA ILE A 12 -4.27 9.13 5.70
C ILE A 12 -4.25 7.90 4.78
N GLN A 13 -3.28 6.99 4.93
CA GLN A 13 -3.23 5.73 4.16
C GLN A 13 -4.51 4.89 4.38
N THR A 14 -4.96 4.74 5.63
CA THR A 14 -6.19 4.00 5.96
C THR A 14 -7.42 4.66 5.35
N VAL A 15 -7.58 5.97 5.52
CA VAL A 15 -8.73 6.70 4.98
C VAL A 15 -8.79 6.56 3.46
N THR A 16 -7.65 6.74 2.79
CA THR A 16 -7.58 6.63 1.33
C THR A 16 -7.92 5.21 0.86
N ALA A 17 -7.45 4.17 1.56
CA ALA A 17 -7.81 2.79 1.27
C ALA A 17 -9.30 2.49 1.46
N ILE A 18 -9.93 3.02 2.52
CA ILE A 18 -11.37 2.87 2.76
C ILE A 18 -12.19 3.58 1.68
N VAL A 19 -11.78 4.78 1.26
CA VAL A 19 -12.44 5.51 0.17
C VAL A 19 -12.40 4.69 -1.12
N VAL A 20 -11.25 4.14 -1.49
CA VAL A 20 -11.15 3.28 -2.69
C VAL A 20 -12.02 2.03 -2.54
N LEU A 21 -12.04 1.39 -1.37
CA LEU A 21 -12.91 0.23 -1.11
C LEU A 21 -14.38 0.56 -1.33
N GLY A 22 -14.84 1.72 -0.84
CA GLY A 22 -16.22 2.18 -1.02
C GLY A 22 -16.56 2.47 -2.48
N LEU A 23 -15.69 3.20 -3.18
CA LEU A 23 -15.92 3.54 -4.59
C LEU A 23 -15.90 2.29 -5.48
N THR A 24 -14.96 1.38 -5.27
CA THR A 24 -14.85 0.14 -6.07
C THR A 24 -15.94 -0.88 -5.70
N GLY A 25 -16.35 -0.93 -4.42
CA GLY A 25 -17.51 -1.69 -3.97
C GLY A 25 -18.82 -1.21 -4.61
N TYR A 26 -19.01 0.11 -4.72
CA TYR A 26 -20.17 0.67 -5.43
C TYR A 26 -20.18 0.26 -6.91
N VAL A 27 -19.04 0.39 -7.61
CA VAL A 27 -18.92 -0.01 -9.01
C VAL A 27 -19.21 -1.51 -9.19
N SER A 28 -18.73 -2.34 -8.26
CA SER A 28 -18.97 -3.78 -8.27
C SER A 28 -20.46 -4.13 -8.09
N ASN A 29 -21.11 -3.51 -7.10
CA ASN A 29 -22.54 -3.68 -6.86
C ASN A 29 -23.40 -3.23 -8.06
N TRP A 30 -23.02 -2.14 -8.72
CA TRP A 30 -23.72 -1.68 -9.93
C TRP A 30 -23.63 -2.71 -11.07
N TRP A 31 -22.48 -3.34 -11.26
CA TRP A 31 -22.30 -4.40 -12.25
C TRP A 31 -23.22 -5.60 -12.01
N LEU A 32 -23.33 -6.01 -10.73
CA LEU A 32 -24.21 -7.11 -10.33
C LEU A 32 -25.69 -6.78 -10.56
N GLY A 33 -26.09 -5.53 -10.30
CA GLY A 33 -27.48 -5.10 -10.45
C GLY A 33 -27.92 -4.84 -11.89
N TYR A 34 -27.08 -4.16 -12.69
CA TYR A 34 -27.45 -3.74 -14.04
C TYR A 34 -27.16 -4.80 -15.11
N TRP A 35 -26.00 -5.47 -15.02
CA TRP A 35 -25.57 -6.45 -16.02
C TRP A 35 -25.77 -7.90 -15.57
N HIS A 36 -26.14 -8.14 -14.31
CA HIS A 36 -26.19 -9.48 -13.70
C HIS A 36 -24.90 -10.29 -13.92
N ALA A 37 -23.77 -9.58 -13.91
CA ALA A 37 -22.47 -10.14 -14.23
C ALA A 37 -21.41 -9.66 -13.25
N MET A 38 -20.29 -10.37 -13.23
CA MET A 38 -19.17 -10.03 -12.36
C MET A 38 -18.50 -8.72 -12.81
N ALA A 39 -18.08 -7.92 -11.83
CA ALA A 39 -17.34 -6.70 -12.10
C ALA A 39 -16.00 -6.98 -12.82
N PRO A 40 -15.46 -6.01 -13.58
CA PRO A 40 -14.17 -6.13 -14.24
C PRO A 40 -13.06 -6.48 -13.25
N THR A 41 -12.09 -7.29 -13.69
CA THR A 41 -11.00 -7.78 -12.84
C THR A 41 -10.17 -6.65 -12.22
N GLN A 42 -10.06 -5.50 -12.89
CA GLN A 42 -9.35 -4.31 -12.38
C GLN A 42 -10.03 -3.72 -11.13
N ILE A 43 -11.36 -3.72 -11.10
CA ILE A 43 -12.14 -3.26 -9.94
C ILE A 43 -11.96 -4.24 -8.78
N ASN A 44 -12.08 -5.54 -9.03
CA ASN A 44 -11.91 -6.57 -8.01
C ASN A 44 -10.48 -6.56 -7.42
N PHE A 45 -9.47 -6.28 -8.25
CA PHE A 45 -8.09 -6.14 -7.79
C PHE A 45 -7.92 -4.93 -6.85
N LEU A 46 -8.55 -3.79 -7.12
CA LEU A 46 -8.50 -2.63 -6.21
C LEU A 46 -9.26 -2.87 -4.90
N ILE A 47 -10.35 -3.65 -4.92
CA ILE A 47 -11.03 -4.12 -3.70
C ILE A 47 -10.05 -4.94 -2.85
N PHE A 48 -9.39 -5.92 -3.47
CA PHE A 48 -8.35 -6.72 -2.81
C PHE A 48 -7.23 -5.84 -2.25
N CYS A 49 -6.68 -4.91 -3.04
CA CYS A 49 -5.61 -4.01 -2.61
C CYS A 49 -6.03 -3.19 -1.39
N SER A 50 -7.27 -2.72 -1.36
CA SER A 50 -7.81 -1.93 -0.25
C SER A 50 -7.94 -2.76 1.03
N ILE A 51 -8.46 -3.99 0.94
CA ILE A 51 -8.56 -4.90 2.08
C ILE A 51 -7.17 -5.30 2.59
N TRP A 52 -6.27 -5.70 1.68
CA TRP A 52 -4.88 -6.02 1.99
C TRP A 52 -4.20 -4.86 2.72
N SER A 53 -4.37 -3.63 2.24
CA SER A 53 -3.75 -2.44 2.83
C SER A 53 -4.25 -2.19 4.24
N ASN A 54 -5.54 -2.39 4.52
CA ASN A 54 -6.06 -2.26 5.88
C ASN A 54 -5.41 -3.28 6.84
N VAL A 55 -5.26 -4.53 6.41
CA VAL A 55 -4.57 -5.57 7.19
C VAL A 55 -3.09 -5.23 7.38
N ALA A 56 -2.41 -4.81 6.32
CA ALA A 56 -1.01 -4.38 6.36
C ALA A 56 -0.80 -3.20 7.32
N LEU A 57 -1.69 -2.21 7.32
CA LEU A 57 -1.63 -1.06 8.21
C LEU A 57 -1.83 -1.47 9.68
N VAL A 58 -2.75 -2.39 9.97
CA VAL A 58 -2.90 -2.96 11.32
C VAL A 58 -1.60 -3.62 11.78
N TYR A 59 -0.95 -4.42 10.93
CA TYR A 59 0.35 -5.01 11.22
C TYR A 59 1.42 -3.93 11.48
N LEU A 60 1.51 -2.91 10.63
CA LEU A 60 2.51 -1.84 10.72
C LEU A 60 2.34 -0.94 11.96
N ILE A 61 1.13 -0.85 12.52
CA ILE A 61 0.85 -0.11 13.76
C ILE A 61 1.14 -0.98 14.99
N LEU A 62 0.71 -2.25 14.99
CA LEU A 62 0.82 -3.13 16.15
C LEU A 62 2.23 -3.70 16.35
N ALA A 63 2.93 -4.05 15.26
CA ALA A 63 4.28 -4.65 15.33
C ALA A 63 5.28 -3.80 16.14
N PRO A 64 5.49 -2.50 15.85
CA PRO A 64 6.40 -1.68 16.64
C PRO A 64 5.91 -1.39 18.06
N ALA A 65 4.61 -1.49 18.33
CA ALA A 65 4.02 -1.16 19.63
C ALA A 65 4.05 -2.33 20.65
N LYS A 66 3.98 -3.58 20.17
CA LYS A 66 3.76 -4.75 21.03
C LYS A 66 4.76 -5.89 20.83
N PHE A 67 5.48 -5.95 19.71
CA PHE A 67 6.30 -7.12 19.36
C PHE A 67 7.65 -6.72 18.73
N PRO A 68 8.66 -6.33 19.52
CA PRO A 68 9.99 -6.01 19.02
C PRO A 68 10.66 -7.18 18.28
N ALA A 69 10.28 -8.44 18.58
CA ALA A 69 10.75 -9.63 17.86
C ALA A 69 10.11 -9.80 16.45
N ALA A 70 8.88 -9.31 16.24
CA ALA A 70 8.20 -9.33 14.94
C ALA A 70 8.50 -8.07 14.11
N ALA A 71 9.06 -7.02 14.74
CA ALA A 71 9.46 -5.77 14.12
C ALA A 71 10.83 -5.87 13.41
N HIS A 72 11.05 -6.91 12.61
CA HIS A 72 12.22 -6.95 11.75
C HIS A 72 12.13 -5.84 10.70
N LYS A 73 13.16 -4.98 10.65
CA LYS A 73 13.27 -3.88 9.68
C LYS A 73 12.99 -4.30 8.23
N TYR A 74 13.38 -5.52 7.86
CA TYR A 74 13.13 -6.10 6.54
C TYR A 74 11.67 -6.54 6.32
N ALA A 75 10.98 -7.03 7.35
CA ALA A 75 9.58 -7.43 7.25
C ALA A 75 8.67 -6.21 7.03
N ILE A 76 8.93 -5.14 7.79
CA ILE A 76 8.23 -3.85 7.62
C ILE A 76 8.45 -3.31 6.20
N LEU A 77 9.70 -3.32 5.71
CA LEU A 77 10.03 -2.89 4.36
C LEU A 77 9.35 -3.76 3.29
N ALA A 78 9.28 -5.08 3.50
CA ALA A 78 8.63 -6.00 2.59
C ALA A 78 7.12 -5.73 2.49
N VAL A 79 6.43 -5.55 3.61
CA VAL A 79 4.99 -5.25 3.62
C VAL A 79 4.69 -3.92 2.93
N GLU A 80 5.49 -2.89 3.19
CA GLU A 80 5.34 -1.58 2.55
C GLU A 80 5.55 -1.66 1.03
N SER A 81 6.62 -2.33 0.61
CA SER A 81 6.95 -2.47 -0.82
C SER A 81 5.92 -3.28 -1.59
N VAL A 82 5.44 -4.40 -1.03
CA VAL A 82 4.35 -5.19 -1.62
C VAL A 82 3.09 -4.35 -1.76
N THR A 83 2.74 -3.59 -0.72
CA THR A 83 1.54 -2.75 -0.73
C THR A 83 1.68 -1.63 -1.78
N MET A 84 2.85 -1.00 -1.86
CA MET A 84 3.17 -0.01 -2.90
C MET A 84 3.01 -0.58 -4.31
N LEU A 85 3.54 -1.79 -4.57
CA LEU A 85 3.44 -2.45 -5.87
C LEU A 85 1.98 -2.80 -6.25
N PHE A 86 1.18 -3.25 -5.27
CA PHE A 86 -0.24 -3.52 -5.48
C PHE A 86 -1.01 -2.26 -5.87
N TRP A 87 -0.80 -1.15 -5.17
CA TRP A 87 -1.43 0.11 -5.54
C TRP A 87 -0.98 0.59 -6.92
N PHE A 88 0.31 0.46 -7.24
CA PHE A 88 0.86 0.81 -8.57
C PHE A 88 0.16 0.03 -9.68
N ALA A 89 0.15 -1.30 -9.56
CA ALA A 89 -0.49 -2.18 -10.55
C ALA A 89 -1.99 -1.88 -10.66
N GLY A 90 -2.66 -1.62 -9.54
CA GLY A 90 -4.11 -1.43 -9.49
C GLY A 90 -4.58 -0.14 -10.16
N PHE A 91 -3.95 0.99 -9.86
CA PHE A 91 -4.35 2.26 -10.47
C PHE A 91 -4.03 2.26 -11.97
N VAL A 92 -2.88 1.71 -12.39
CA VAL A 92 -2.50 1.63 -13.81
C VAL A 92 -3.46 0.73 -14.58
N ALA A 93 -3.79 -0.44 -14.02
CA ALA A 93 -4.72 -1.37 -14.67
C ALA A 93 -6.10 -0.74 -14.85
N LEU A 94 -6.63 -0.04 -13.83
CA LEU A 94 -7.91 0.64 -13.94
C LEU A 94 -7.85 1.84 -14.90
N ALA A 95 -6.75 2.60 -14.92
CA ALA A 95 -6.55 3.72 -15.83
C ALA A 95 -6.56 3.26 -17.30
N VAL A 96 -5.82 2.20 -17.64
CA VAL A 96 -5.81 1.63 -19.00
C VAL A 96 -7.17 1.09 -19.39
N PHE A 97 -7.86 0.41 -18.47
CA PHE A 97 -9.21 -0.12 -18.71
C PHE A 97 -10.22 1.00 -19.02
N LEU A 98 -10.15 2.13 -18.30
CA LEU A 98 -10.97 3.31 -18.53
C LEU A 98 -10.57 4.08 -19.80
N GLY A 99 -9.28 4.13 -20.13
CA GLY A 99 -8.78 4.82 -21.31
C GLY A 99 -9.16 4.14 -22.62
N ASN A 100 -9.25 2.81 -22.64
CA ASN A 100 -9.57 2.04 -23.84
C ASN A 100 -11.08 1.89 -24.12
N ARG A 101 -11.96 2.51 -23.31
CA ARG A 101 -13.42 2.32 -23.44
C ARG A 101 -14.17 3.64 -23.36
N VAL A 102 -15.22 3.78 -24.17
CA VAL A 102 -16.17 4.88 -24.03
C VAL A 102 -16.99 4.63 -22.75
N CYS A 103 -16.69 5.42 -21.73
CA CYS A 103 -17.22 5.25 -20.39
C CYS A 103 -17.99 6.53 -20.02
N LEU A 104 -19.32 6.42 -19.99
CA LEU A 104 -20.27 7.52 -19.77
C LEU A 104 -21.20 7.17 -18.59
N GLY A 105 -21.61 8.20 -17.84
CA GLY A 105 -22.53 8.06 -16.70
C GLY A 105 -21.85 8.04 -15.33
N HIS A 106 -22.68 7.99 -14.28
CA HIS A 106 -22.26 8.17 -12.89
C HIS A 106 -21.20 7.16 -12.43
N VAL A 107 -21.37 5.89 -12.80
CA VAL A 107 -20.45 4.79 -12.44
C VAL A 107 -19.07 5.01 -13.04
N CYS A 108 -19.01 5.60 -14.23
CA CYS A 108 -17.74 5.94 -14.86
C CYS A 108 -17.00 7.03 -14.08
N SER A 109 -17.72 8.08 -13.67
CA SER A 109 -17.15 9.15 -12.85
C SER A 109 -16.64 8.62 -11.52
N VAL A 110 -17.36 7.68 -10.91
CA VAL A 110 -16.93 6.99 -9.69
C VAL A 110 -15.67 6.15 -9.94
N ALA A 111 -15.60 5.40 -11.03
CA ALA A 111 -14.42 4.61 -11.38
C ALA A 111 -13.18 5.48 -11.69
N LYS A 112 -13.37 6.62 -12.36
CA LYS A 112 -12.30 7.61 -12.59
C LYS A 112 -11.83 8.21 -11.26
N GLY A 113 -12.75 8.54 -10.37
CA GLY A 113 -12.45 8.98 -9.01
C GLY A 113 -11.66 7.93 -8.23
N ALA A 114 -12.09 6.67 -8.27
CA ALA A 114 -11.38 5.56 -7.64
C ALA A 114 -9.95 5.41 -8.17
N THR A 115 -9.75 5.59 -9.48
CA THR A 115 -8.43 5.57 -10.12
C THR A 115 -7.53 6.69 -9.58
N GLY A 116 -8.06 7.91 -9.50
CA GLY A 116 -7.30 9.06 -8.97
C GLY A 116 -6.92 8.88 -7.50
N VAL A 117 -7.86 8.44 -6.67
CA VAL A 117 -7.60 8.16 -5.25
C VAL A 117 -6.61 7.00 -5.08
N ALA A 118 -6.69 5.96 -5.92
CA ALA A 118 -5.73 4.86 -5.92
C ALA A 118 -4.30 5.30 -6.29
N ALA A 119 -4.16 6.27 -7.22
CA ALA A 119 -2.86 6.86 -7.54
C ALA A 119 -2.29 7.66 -6.35
N VAL A 120 -3.14 8.36 -5.58
CA VAL A 120 -2.73 9.02 -4.33
C VAL A 120 -2.29 7.99 -3.29
N SER A 121 -3.04 6.90 -3.11
CA SER A 121 -2.62 5.79 -2.23
C SER A 121 -1.24 5.26 -2.61
N TRP A 122 -0.99 5.03 -3.91
CA TRP A 122 0.32 4.62 -4.39
C TRP A 122 1.42 5.59 -3.97
N ALA A 123 1.23 6.91 -4.15
CA ALA A 123 2.22 7.90 -3.77
C ALA A 123 2.51 7.90 -2.25
N LEU A 124 1.48 7.72 -1.41
CA LEU A 124 1.65 7.61 0.04
C LEU A 124 2.44 6.36 0.43
N PHE A 125 2.14 5.21 -0.17
CA PHE A 125 2.89 3.96 0.07
C PHE A 125 4.32 4.01 -0.51
N ALA A 126 4.53 4.70 -1.64
CA ALA A 126 5.86 4.92 -2.19
C ALA A 126 6.72 5.79 -1.26
N ALA A 127 6.17 6.90 -0.74
CA ALA A 127 6.88 7.77 0.20
C ALA A 127 7.29 7.03 1.48
N THR A 128 6.38 6.25 2.06
CA THR A 128 6.66 5.44 3.26
C THR A 128 7.67 4.33 3.00
N THR A 129 7.55 3.63 1.87
CA THR A 129 8.53 2.61 1.45
C THR A 129 9.92 3.20 1.30
N VAL A 130 10.06 4.37 0.66
CA VAL A 130 11.36 5.05 0.48
C VAL A 130 11.95 5.44 1.83
N MET A 131 11.16 6.01 2.75
CA MET A 131 11.61 6.32 4.10
C MET A 131 12.09 5.07 4.85
N ALA A 132 11.34 3.98 4.77
CA ALA A 132 11.70 2.70 5.40
C ALA A 132 12.99 2.11 4.78
N ALA A 133 13.14 2.19 3.46
CA ALA A 133 14.32 1.71 2.75
C ALA A 133 15.57 2.50 3.15
N LEU A 134 15.48 3.83 3.19
CA LEU A 134 16.56 4.71 3.62
C LEU A 134 16.96 4.45 5.07
N HIS A 135 15.98 4.20 5.96
CA HIS A 135 16.24 3.84 7.34
C HIS A 135 17.01 2.52 7.43
N CYS A 136 16.56 1.47 6.72
CA CYS A 136 17.25 0.18 6.68
C CYS A 136 18.68 0.29 6.14
N TRP A 137 18.88 1.09 5.10
CA TRP A 137 20.19 1.32 4.48
C TRP A 137 21.15 2.05 5.42
N ARG A 138 20.69 3.11 6.09
CA ARG A 138 21.49 3.87 7.06
C ARG A 138 21.88 3.03 8.27
N THR A 139 20.94 2.29 8.86
CA THR A 139 21.24 1.39 10.00
C THR A 139 22.25 0.32 9.62
N SER A 140 22.18 -0.23 8.40
CA SER A 140 23.12 -1.27 7.96
C SER A 140 24.54 -0.75 7.71
N ARG A 141 24.71 0.55 7.43
CA ARG A 141 26.03 1.20 7.30
C ARG A 141 26.68 1.54 8.64
N HIS A 142 25.89 1.67 9.71
CA HIS A 142 26.37 2.07 11.03
C HIS A 142 26.60 0.88 11.97
N ASP A 143 26.51 -0.36 11.46
CA ASP A 143 26.82 -1.56 12.25
C ASP A 143 28.35 -1.71 12.39
N PRO A 144 28.95 -1.45 13.57
CA PRO A 144 30.40 -1.52 13.77
C PRO A 144 30.91 -2.96 13.72
N ASN A 145 30.01 -3.96 13.77
CA ASN A 145 30.35 -5.36 13.85
C ASN A 145 30.51 -6.03 12.47
N ASN A 146 30.35 -5.27 11.39
CA ASN A 146 30.56 -5.73 10.01
C ASN A 146 31.93 -5.29 9.44
N GLY A 147 32.91 -5.04 10.32
CA GLY A 147 34.32 -5.08 9.97
C GLY A 147 34.76 -6.54 9.78
N PRO A 148 35.78 -6.83 8.95
CA PRO A 148 36.27 -8.20 8.78
C PRO A 148 36.82 -8.74 10.11
N HIS A 149 36.02 -9.56 10.81
CA HIS A 149 36.46 -10.43 11.91
C HIS A 149 37.30 -11.58 11.37
N GLN A 150 38.47 -11.25 10.81
CA GLN A 150 39.48 -12.20 10.33
C GLN A 150 40.88 -11.69 10.70
N ARG A 151 41.19 -11.52 12.00
CA ARG A 151 42.61 -11.51 12.45
C ARG A 151 42.86 -11.68 13.95
N MET A 152 42.05 -12.43 14.71
CA MET A 152 42.38 -12.74 16.11
C MET A 152 41.91 -14.13 16.55
N GLN A 153 42.22 -15.18 15.80
CA GLN A 153 42.32 -16.58 16.25
C GLN A 153 43.34 -17.17 15.25
N GLU A 154 44.59 -17.48 15.57
CA GLU A 154 45.13 -18.32 16.64
C GLU A 154 46.64 -17.98 16.85
N VAL A 155 47.06 -18.00 18.13
CA VAL A 155 48.40 -18.28 18.71
C VAL A 155 49.64 -17.60 18.12
#